data_AF-A0A7S4QNW3-F1
#
_entry.id   AF-A0A7S4QNW3-F1
#
_cell.length_a   1.000
_cell.length_b   1.000
_cell.length_c   1.000
_cell.angle_alpha   90.00
_cell.angle_beta   90.00
_cell.angle_gamma   90.00
#
_symmetry.space_group_name_H-M   'P 1'
#
loop_
_entity.id
_entity.type
_entity.pdbx_description
1 polymer ?
#
loop_
_entity_poly.entity_id
_entity_poly.type
_entity_poly.pdbx_seq_one_letter_code
_entity_poly.pdbx_strand_id
1 'polypeptide(L)'
;MATERMSELQLLKLKTRQLEEEAKNRTELAEAEICHREAVQKSFASRCFATAVAWATSELVFSCAELLADPSAKHGQAQEVSLGTQFWCRLAYAAVCYAICPYIIWILRPSGGQTDGNGFFADFLKLVAGCAPMILSWSIMDAWVALMNWAGNARWDDLIAAAVLTIVMSVTEMLPLYKWAKAGVDAGGEEDKLFKRYLVFPTYSTLAAGRLWNDFFNWPITEINKEVAGKPNIIFLIQLVFYILLSSSIIYATAWWSKKSTHLAKEFGKGDEEHHTQSAEHHALDMEKSMGAYFVSCLSYVYAWGLSNTLNAFFFNLMFGCSGASSCGYATNCLYAIVLTVVFTFYAASMTYQNRQRPWGKAHQALMILSMSLCVGWAWKGYFNSTISAFAAESGFGRVTCYIVLTISLWIFAGLFWHLFLKERRRAKYFRQQALRGTKVDPSTMTVAADDPASLHSI
;
A
#
# COMPACT_ATOMS: atom_id res chain seq x y z
N MET A 1 41.27 45.38 -32.41
CA MET A 1 40.96 44.19 -33.24
C MET A 1 41.39 42.87 -32.60
N ALA A 2 42.66 42.61 -32.26
CA ALA A 2 43.06 41.33 -31.63
C ALA A 2 42.51 41.16 -30.20
N THR A 3 42.54 42.22 -29.39
CA THR A 3 42.00 42.25 -28.02
C THR A 3 40.48 42.06 -27.99
N GLU A 4 39.77 42.70 -28.92
CA GLU A 4 38.32 42.60 -29.10
C GLU A 4 37.89 41.18 -29.47
N ARG A 5 38.54 40.56 -30.47
CA ARG A 5 38.30 39.16 -30.84
C ARG A 5 38.58 38.18 -29.70
N MET A 6 39.57 38.46 -28.86
CA MET A 6 39.88 37.64 -27.68
C MET A 6 38.78 37.75 -26.61
N SER A 7 38.24 38.95 -26.38
CA SER A 7 37.10 39.13 -25.47
C SER A 7 35.82 38.45 -25.96
N GLU A 8 35.54 38.49 -27.27
CA GLU A 8 34.41 37.78 -27.87
C GLU A 8 34.55 36.27 -27.72
N LEU A 9 35.75 35.73 -27.94
CA LEU A 9 36.03 34.31 -27.77
C LEU A 9 35.85 33.85 -26.32
N GLN A 10 36.28 34.65 -25.34
CA GLN A 10 36.07 34.36 -23.92
C GLN A 10 34.59 34.36 -23.55
N LEU A 11 33.82 35.34 -24.06
CA LEU A 11 32.38 35.41 -23.86
C LEU A 11 31.65 34.21 -24.49
N LEU A 12 32.03 33.80 -25.71
CA LEU A 12 31.46 32.62 -26.36
C LEU A 12 31.75 31.34 -25.56
N LYS A 13 32.99 31.15 -25.10
CA LYS A 13 33.35 30.01 -24.25
C LYS A 13 32.55 29.98 -22.94
N LEU A 14 32.32 31.13 -22.32
CA LEU A 14 31.48 31.23 -21.12
C LEU A 14 30.03 30.85 -21.42
N LYS A 15 29.45 31.37 -22.51
CA LYS A 15 28.08 31.03 -22.94
C LYS A 15 27.93 29.55 -23.28
N THR A 16 28.90 28.95 -23.98
CA THR A 16 28.88 27.51 -24.27
C THR A 16 28.89 26.69 -22.99
N ARG A 17 29.74 27.03 -22.02
CA ARG A 17 29.76 26.35 -20.71
C ARG A 17 28.43 26.49 -19.95
N GLN A 18 27.83 27.68 -19.96
CA GLN A 18 26.52 27.90 -19.33
C GLN A 18 25.43 27.05 -20.00
N LEU A 19 25.41 27.00 -21.33
CA LEU A 19 24.45 26.16 -22.06
C LEU A 19 24.68 24.66 -21.84
N GLU A 20 25.94 24.21 -21.77
CA GLU A 20 26.29 22.83 -21.42
C GLU A 20 25.82 22.47 -20.01
N GLU A 21 26.03 23.36 -19.03
CA GLU A 21 25.59 23.18 -17.65
C GLU A 21 24.06 23.18 -17.54
N GLU A 22 23.37 24.09 -18.22
CA GLU A 22 21.91 24.09 -18.30
C GLU A 22 21.36 22.82 -18.96
N ALA A 23 21.97 22.36 -20.05
CA ALA A 23 21.58 21.13 -20.72
C ALA A 23 21.80 19.89 -19.85
N LYS A 24 22.92 19.86 -19.10
CA LYS A 24 23.19 18.82 -18.10
C LYS A 24 22.15 18.82 -16.99
N ASN A 25 21.89 19.98 -16.39
CA ASN A 25 20.90 20.12 -15.31
C ASN A 25 19.48 19.73 -15.77
N ARG A 26 19.09 20.06 -17.01
CA ARG A 26 17.80 19.64 -17.59
C ARG A 26 17.74 18.13 -17.80
N THR A 27 18.83 17.52 -18.26
CA THR A 27 18.93 16.07 -18.43
C THR A 27 18.82 15.35 -17.09
N GLU A 28 19.55 15.79 -16.07
CA GLU A 28 19.49 15.24 -14.71
C GLU A 28 18.10 15.38 -14.08
N LEU A 29 17.43 16.52 -14.28
CA LEU A 29 16.06 16.74 -13.81
C LEU A 29 15.06 15.80 -14.51
N ALA A 30 15.16 15.64 -15.83
CA ALA A 30 14.33 14.69 -16.58
C ALA A 30 14.61 13.23 -16.17
N GLU A 31 15.86 12.91 -15.83
CA GLU A 31 16.28 11.65 -15.21
C GLU A 31 15.59 11.36 -13.89
N ALA A 32 15.66 12.31 -12.97
CA ALA A 32 14.98 12.24 -11.69
C ALA A 32 13.45 12.12 -11.83
N GLU A 33 12.84 12.90 -12.74
CA GLU A 33 11.39 12.91 -12.98
C GLU A 33 10.86 11.55 -13.45
N ILE A 34 11.51 10.96 -14.45
CA ILE A 34 11.10 9.66 -14.98
C ILE A 34 11.38 8.55 -13.95
N CYS A 35 12.53 8.57 -13.27
CA CYS A 35 12.84 7.59 -12.22
C CYS A 35 11.80 7.64 -11.10
N HIS A 36 11.39 8.85 -10.69
CA HIS A 36 10.33 9.06 -9.72
C HIS A 36 8.98 8.50 -10.22
N ARG A 37 8.58 8.82 -11.46
CA ARG A 37 7.32 8.33 -12.05
C ARG A 37 7.27 6.80 -12.11
N GLU A 38 8.36 6.16 -12.52
CA GLU A 38 8.46 4.69 -12.53
C GLU A 38 8.37 4.09 -11.12
N ALA A 39 9.03 4.71 -10.14
CA ALA A 39 8.97 4.26 -8.76
C ALA A 39 7.54 4.36 -8.20
N VAL A 40 6.85 5.46 -8.50
CA VAL A 40 5.44 5.67 -8.14
C VAL A 40 4.54 4.62 -8.77
N GLN A 41 4.66 4.40 -10.09
CA GLN A 41 3.86 3.40 -10.80
C GLN A 41 4.12 1.98 -10.30
N LYS A 42 5.39 1.61 -10.04
CA LYS A 42 5.74 0.31 -9.48
C LYS A 42 5.13 0.12 -8.09
N SER A 43 5.25 1.13 -7.23
CA SER A 43 4.70 1.10 -5.88
C SER A 43 3.17 0.96 -5.92
N PHE A 44 2.51 1.75 -6.76
CA PHE A 44 1.06 1.70 -6.96
C PHE A 44 0.61 0.32 -7.45
N ALA A 45 1.16 -0.17 -8.57
CA ALA A 45 0.79 -1.46 -9.15
C ALA A 45 1.04 -2.62 -8.16
N SER A 46 2.22 -2.64 -7.50
CA SER A 46 2.55 -3.66 -6.51
C SER A 46 1.55 -3.69 -5.36
N ARG A 47 1.13 -2.52 -4.86
CA ARG A 47 0.16 -2.42 -3.75
C ARG A 47 -1.25 -2.81 -4.18
N CYS A 48 -1.66 -2.49 -5.40
CA CYS A 48 -2.95 -2.92 -5.95
C CYS A 48 -3.03 -4.46 -6.01
N PHE A 49 -2.04 -5.10 -6.63
CA PHE A 49 -1.98 -6.57 -6.69
C PHE A 49 -1.87 -7.19 -5.30
N ALA A 50 -0.99 -6.67 -4.46
CA ALA A 50 -0.81 -7.17 -3.09
C ALA A 50 -2.12 -7.09 -2.29
N THR A 51 -2.88 -6.00 -2.39
CA THR A 51 -4.14 -5.84 -1.66
C THR A 51 -5.19 -6.84 -2.13
N ALA A 52 -5.40 -6.97 -3.46
CA ALA A 52 -6.41 -7.87 -4.01
C ALA A 52 -6.08 -9.35 -3.73
N VAL A 53 -4.83 -9.75 -3.95
CA VAL A 53 -4.38 -11.13 -3.76
C VAL A 53 -4.29 -11.50 -2.28
N ALA A 54 -3.84 -10.57 -1.43
CA ALA A 54 -3.79 -10.79 0.01
C ALA A 54 -5.18 -11.03 0.60
N TRP A 55 -6.15 -10.22 0.18
CA TRP A 55 -7.52 -10.38 0.59
C TRP A 55 -8.09 -11.73 0.16
N ALA A 56 -7.96 -12.12 -1.12
CA ALA A 56 -8.48 -13.40 -1.62
C ALA A 56 -7.87 -14.59 -0.88
N THR A 57 -6.55 -14.53 -0.63
CA THR A 57 -5.83 -15.55 0.14
C THR A 57 -6.35 -15.62 1.58
N SER A 58 -6.58 -14.47 2.22
CA SER A 58 -7.15 -14.39 3.58
C SER A 58 -8.53 -15.02 3.68
N GLU A 59 -9.44 -14.65 2.78
CA GLU A 59 -10.81 -15.20 2.80
C GLU A 59 -10.84 -16.69 2.46
N LEU A 60 -9.98 -17.17 1.57
CA LEU A 60 -9.87 -18.60 1.29
C LEU A 60 -9.46 -19.36 2.55
N VAL A 61 -8.38 -18.95 3.21
CA VAL A 61 -7.89 -19.66 4.40
C VAL A 61 -8.93 -19.59 5.52
N PHE A 62 -9.58 -18.44 5.70
CA PHE A 62 -10.66 -18.30 6.67
C PHE A 62 -11.85 -19.21 6.35
N SER A 63 -12.32 -19.23 5.10
CA SER A 63 -13.44 -20.08 4.69
C SER A 63 -13.12 -21.56 4.87
N CYS A 64 -11.87 -21.96 4.64
CA CYS A 64 -11.40 -23.32 4.94
C CYS A 64 -11.38 -23.59 6.45
N ALA A 65 -10.93 -22.64 7.28
CA ALA A 65 -10.90 -22.78 8.74
C ALA A 65 -12.32 -22.88 9.32
N GLU A 66 -13.27 -22.06 8.85
CA GLU A 66 -14.68 -22.16 9.24
C GLU A 66 -15.28 -23.52 8.86
N LEU A 67 -14.99 -24.01 7.65
CA LEU A 67 -15.45 -25.32 7.20
C LEU A 67 -14.92 -26.48 8.06
N LEU A 68 -13.70 -26.35 8.58
CA LEU A 68 -13.08 -27.34 9.46
C LEU A 68 -13.63 -27.25 10.88
N ALA A 69 -13.89 -26.04 11.37
CA ALA A 69 -14.42 -25.79 12.71
C ALA A 69 -15.90 -26.18 12.83
N ASP A 70 -16.68 -25.96 11.77
CA ASP A 70 -18.08 -26.34 11.69
C ASP A 70 -18.43 -26.98 10.34
N PRO A 71 -18.27 -28.31 10.20
CA PRO A 71 -18.60 -29.03 8.98
C PRO A 71 -20.09 -28.95 8.61
N SER A 72 -20.97 -28.61 9.55
CA SER A 72 -22.42 -28.49 9.30
C SER A 72 -22.77 -27.28 8.42
N ALA A 73 -21.87 -26.28 8.35
CA ALA A 73 -21.95 -25.15 7.44
C ALA A 73 -21.90 -25.54 5.93
N LYS A 74 -21.66 -26.82 5.60
CA LYS A 74 -21.63 -27.34 4.23
C LYS A 74 -22.97 -27.28 3.47
N HIS A 75 -24.11 -27.22 4.16
CA HIS A 75 -25.42 -27.52 3.54
C HIS A 75 -26.20 -26.30 3.03
N GLY A 76 -25.54 -25.17 2.76
CA GLY A 76 -26.14 -24.03 2.05
C GLY A 76 -27.23 -23.27 2.83
N GLN A 77 -27.68 -23.79 3.97
CA GLN A 77 -28.33 -23.00 5.00
C GLN A 77 -27.24 -22.28 5.76
N ALA A 78 -27.22 -20.95 5.66
CA ALA A 78 -26.35 -20.07 6.41
C ALA A 78 -26.68 -20.17 7.91
N GLN A 79 -26.34 -21.29 8.53
CA GLN A 79 -26.28 -21.34 9.98
C GLN A 79 -25.14 -20.42 10.38
N GLU A 80 -25.49 -19.30 11.01
CA GLU A 80 -24.53 -18.29 11.41
C GLU A 80 -23.51 -18.94 12.35
N VAL A 81 -22.28 -19.06 11.87
CA VAL A 81 -21.15 -19.51 12.69
C VAL A 81 -21.09 -18.60 13.91
N SER A 82 -21.03 -19.17 15.11
CA SER A 82 -21.02 -18.38 16.34
C SER A 82 -19.90 -17.34 16.31
N LEU A 83 -20.16 -16.13 16.83
CA LEU A 83 -19.18 -15.05 16.86
C LEU A 83 -17.85 -15.48 17.53
N GLY A 84 -17.94 -16.34 18.55
CA GLY A 84 -16.76 -16.92 19.20
C GLY A 84 -15.94 -17.81 18.27
N THR A 85 -16.59 -18.69 17.51
CA THR A 85 -15.91 -19.55 16.52
C THR A 85 -15.24 -18.72 15.44
N GLN A 86 -15.91 -17.67 14.93
CA GLN A 86 -15.33 -16.75 13.94
C GLN A 86 -14.07 -16.07 14.50
N PHE A 87 -14.13 -15.56 15.74
CA PHE A 87 -13.00 -14.94 16.41
C PHE A 87 -11.80 -15.90 16.53
N TRP A 88 -12.00 -17.11 17.07
CA TRP A 88 -10.93 -18.08 17.23
C TRP A 88 -10.32 -18.52 15.90
N CYS A 89 -11.13 -18.66 14.85
CA CYS A 89 -10.62 -18.96 13.49
C CYS A 89 -9.77 -17.82 12.93
N ARG A 90 -10.22 -16.56 13.06
CA ARG A 90 -9.45 -15.38 12.61
C ARG A 90 -8.17 -15.20 13.42
N LEU A 91 -8.20 -15.44 14.73
CA LEU A 91 -7.03 -15.37 15.60
C LEU A 91 -6.00 -16.46 15.26
N ALA A 92 -6.45 -17.70 15.05
CA ALA A 92 -5.58 -18.79 14.62
C ALA A 92 -4.94 -18.49 13.25
N TYR A 93 -5.70 -17.95 12.31
CA TYR A 93 -5.18 -17.51 11.02
C TYR A 93 -4.13 -16.40 11.17
N ALA A 94 -4.40 -15.37 11.98
CA ALA A 94 -3.44 -14.31 12.26
C ALA A 94 -2.15 -14.85 12.88
N ALA A 95 -2.23 -15.82 13.80
CA ALA A 95 -1.07 -16.49 14.38
C ALA A 95 -0.26 -17.29 13.33
N VAL A 96 -0.94 -17.98 12.41
CA VAL A 96 -0.29 -18.68 11.29
C VAL A 96 0.41 -17.70 10.35
N CYS A 97 -0.25 -16.59 9.97
CA CYS A 97 0.38 -15.54 9.18
C CYS A 97 1.56 -14.90 9.91
N TYR A 98 1.47 -14.75 11.24
CA TYR A 98 2.56 -14.26 12.07
C TYR A 98 3.79 -15.15 11.97
N ALA A 99 3.62 -16.47 12.01
CA ALA A 99 4.71 -17.42 11.83
C ALA A 99 5.22 -17.48 10.38
N ILE A 100 4.33 -17.50 9.39
CA ILE A 100 4.71 -17.83 8.00
C ILE A 100 5.20 -16.61 7.22
N CYS A 101 4.55 -15.46 7.33
CA CYS A 101 4.85 -14.30 6.48
C CYS A 101 6.29 -13.78 6.64
N PRO A 102 6.85 -13.62 7.87
CA PRO A 102 8.25 -13.19 8.05
C PRO A 102 9.23 -14.18 7.43
N TYR A 103 8.94 -15.48 7.54
CA TYR A 103 9.74 -16.55 6.95
C TYR A 103 9.72 -16.50 5.42
N ILE A 104 8.55 -16.33 4.80
CA ILE A 104 8.42 -16.15 3.35
C ILE A 104 9.23 -14.94 2.87
N ILE A 105 9.08 -13.78 3.54
CA ILE A 105 9.81 -12.56 3.14
C ILE A 105 11.32 -12.76 3.29
N TRP A 106 11.75 -13.46 4.34
CA TRP A 106 13.16 -13.76 4.57
C TRP A 106 13.76 -14.68 3.50
N ILE A 107 13.06 -15.75 3.12
CA ILE A 107 13.53 -16.67 2.07
C ILE A 107 13.55 -15.98 0.70
N LEU A 108 12.51 -15.21 0.39
CA LEU A 108 12.34 -14.55 -0.91
C LEU A 108 13.05 -13.20 -1.02
N ARG A 109 13.99 -12.89 -0.11
CA ARG A 109 14.74 -11.64 -0.16
C ARG A 109 15.70 -11.60 -1.36
N PRO A 110 15.98 -10.41 -1.90
CA PRO A 110 16.94 -10.26 -3.01
C PRO A 110 18.32 -10.82 -2.73
N SER A 111 18.86 -10.62 -1.53
CA SER A 111 20.18 -11.14 -1.14
C SER A 111 20.26 -12.68 -1.12
N GLY A 112 19.13 -13.39 -1.19
CA GLY A 112 19.08 -14.84 -1.34
C GLY A 112 19.24 -15.34 -2.78
N GLY A 113 19.39 -14.45 -3.77
CA GLY A 113 19.56 -14.81 -5.19
C GLY A 113 18.29 -15.30 -5.90
N GLN A 114 17.27 -15.74 -5.16
CA GLN A 114 16.05 -16.33 -5.72
C GLN A 114 15.20 -15.33 -6.51
N THR A 115 15.33 -14.03 -6.26
CA THR A 115 14.62 -12.98 -6.99
C THR A 115 15.48 -12.23 -8.00
N ASP A 116 16.75 -12.58 -8.17
CA ASP A 116 17.67 -11.80 -9.02
C ASP A 116 17.45 -12.04 -10.52
N GLY A 117 16.59 -13.00 -10.88
CA GLY A 117 16.19 -13.25 -12.26
C GLY A 117 15.24 -12.22 -12.87
N ASN A 118 15.25 -12.18 -14.20
CA ASN A 118 14.29 -11.42 -15.04
C ASN A 118 13.15 -12.30 -15.61
N GLY A 119 13.15 -13.59 -15.29
CA GLY A 119 12.12 -14.53 -15.72
C GLY A 119 10.80 -14.39 -14.96
N PHE A 120 9.74 -15.00 -15.52
CA PHE A 120 8.40 -15.02 -14.92
C PHE A 120 8.41 -15.50 -13.46
N PHE A 121 9.09 -16.60 -13.17
CA PHE A 121 9.12 -17.18 -11.83
C PHE A 121 9.77 -16.24 -10.80
N ALA A 122 10.88 -15.58 -11.14
CA ALA A 122 11.54 -14.62 -10.24
C ALA A 122 10.64 -13.40 -9.98
N ASP A 123 9.95 -12.89 -10.99
CA ASP A 123 9.00 -11.79 -10.83
C ASP A 123 7.76 -12.20 -10.02
N PHE A 124 7.28 -13.45 -10.19
CA PHE A 124 6.22 -14.02 -9.36
C PHE A 124 6.64 -14.12 -7.89
N LEU A 125 7.85 -14.59 -7.60
CA LEU A 125 8.37 -14.63 -6.22
C LEU A 125 8.49 -13.23 -5.60
N LYS A 126 8.89 -12.21 -6.38
CA LYS A 126 8.86 -10.80 -5.93
C LYS A 126 7.44 -10.36 -5.56
N LEU A 127 6.44 -10.77 -6.34
CA LEU A 127 5.04 -10.50 -6.04
C LEU A 127 4.62 -11.19 -4.73
N VAL A 128 4.92 -12.48 -4.56
CA VAL A 128 4.62 -13.23 -3.33
C VAL A 128 5.25 -12.55 -2.10
N ALA A 129 6.53 -12.17 -2.18
CA ALA A 129 7.23 -11.45 -1.12
C ALA A 129 6.58 -10.09 -0.82
N GLY A 130 6.12 -9.37 -1.86
CA GLY A 130 5.39 -8.11 -1.73
C GLY A 130 3.99 -8.25 -1.14
N CYS A 131 3.32 -9.39 -1.37
CA CYS A 131 2.00 -9.70 -0.83
C CYS A 131 2.04 -10.09 0.66
N ALA A 132 3.10 -10.75 1.13
CA ALA A 132 3.18 -11.29 2.48
C ALA A 132 2.94 -10.25 3.61
N PRO A 133 3.53 -9.03 3.58
CA PRO A 133 3.19 -7.95 4.50
C PRO A 133 1.70 -7.61 4.54
N MET A 134 1.06 -7.59 3.37
CA MET A 134 -0.34 -7.23 3.24
C MET A 134 -1.25 -8.35 3.72
N ILE A 135 -0.99 -9.61 3.34
CA ILE A 135 -1.69 -10.83 3.85
C ILE A 135 -1.74 -10.78 5.37
N LEU A 136 -0.59 -10.48 5.95
CA LEU A 136 -0.46 -10.37 7.37
C LEU A 136 -1.29 -9.22 7.96
N SER A 137 -1.13 -7.99 7.44
CA SER A 137 -1.87 -6.83 7.94
C SER A 137 -3.38 -7.09 7.90
N TRP A 138 -3.88 -7.77 6.87
CA TRP A 138 -5.28 -8.20 6.79
C TRP A 138 -5.64 -9.22 7.87
N SER A 139 -4.81 -10.24 8.08
CA SER A 139 -5.07 -11.26 9.11
C SER A 139 -5.22 -10.66 10.51
N ILE A 140 -4.37 -9.69 10.85
CA ILE A 140 -4.42 -8.99 12.14
C ILE A 140 -5.68 -8.11 12.21
N MET A 141 -5.97 -7.37 11.14
CA MET A 141 -7.17 -6.51 11.07
C MET A 141 -8.44 -7.34 11.24
N ASP A 142 -8.56 -8.48 10.55
CA ASP A 142 -9.73 -9.35 10.63
C ASP A 142 -9.88 -9.97 12.03
N ALA A 143 -8.76 -10.34 12.68
CA ALA A 143 -8.78 -10.84 14.06
C ALA A 143 -9.25 -9.78 15.07
N TRP A 144 -8.82 -8.52 14.90
CA TRP A 144 -9.32 -7.40 15.72
C TRP A 144 -10.81 -7.14 15.49
N VAL A 145 -11.26 -7.07 14.23
CA VAL A 145 -12.68 -6.88 13.93
C VAL A 145 -13.53 -8.00 14.53
N ALA A 146 -13.07 -9.25 14.45
CA ALA A 146 -13.77 -10.39 15.06
C ALA A 146 -13.77 -10.33 16.60
N LEU A 147 -12.67 -9.86 17.22
CA LEU A 147 -12.60 -9.62 18.66
C LEU A 147 -13.62 -8.59 19.11
N MET A 148 -13.69 -7.45 18.42
CA MET A 148 -14.64 -6.38 18.74
C MET A 148 -16.09 -6.86 18.62
N ASN A 149 -16.40 -7.59 17.55
CA ASN A 149 -17.73 -8.18 17.35
C ASN A 149 -18.08 -9.20 18.44
N TRP A 150 -17.13 -10.06 18.83
CA TRP A 150 -17.33 -11.04 19.91
C TRP A 150 -17.52 -10.37 21.28
N ALA A 151 -16.84 -9.25 21.53
CA ALA A 151 -16.95 -8.48 22.78
C ALA A 151 -18.26 -7.66 22.89
N GLY A 152 -19.12 -7.67 21.87
CA GLY A 152 -20.39 -6.92 21.85
C GLY A 152 -20.31 -5.49 21.31
N ASN A 153 -19.12 -5.09 20.85
CA ASN A 153 -18.81 -3.85 20.11
C ASN A 153 -19.54 -2.58 20.61
N ALA A 154 -19.21 -2.09 21.81
CA ALA A 154 -19.69 -0.77 22.21
C ALA A 154 -18.88 0.32 21.51
N ARG A 155 -19.53 1.45 21.20
CA ARG A 155 -18.92 2.59 20.46
C ARG A 155 -17.55 3.03 21.01
N TRP A 156 -17.41 3.09 22.33
CA TRP A 156 -16.18 3.55 22.98
C TRP A 156 -15.07 2.50 22.93
N ASP A 157 -15.42 1.24 22.71
CA ASP A 157 -14.47 0.14 22.62
C ASP A 157 -13.58 0.31 21.37
N ASP A 158 -14.14 0.73 20.23
CA ASP A 158 -13.35 1.02 19.02
C ASP A 158 -12.31 2.13 19.26
N LEU A 159 -12.71 3.21 19.96
CA LEU A 159 -11.79 4.31 20.29
C LEU A 159 -10.68 3.84 21.24
N ILE A 160 -11.05 3.13 22.30
CA ILE A 160 -10.11 2.62 23.30
C ILE A 160 -9.16 1.62 22.65
N ALA A 161 -9.67 0.67 21.86
CA ALA A 161 -8.87 -0.31 21.15
C ALA A 161 -7.92 0.36 20.14
N ALA A 162 -8.40 1.34 19.36
CA ALA A 162 -7.55 2.12 18.45
C ALA A 162 -6.42 2.86 19.19
N ALA A 163 -6.75 3.52 20.30
CA ALA A 163 -5.78 4.25 21.12
C ALA A 163 -4.74 3.31 21.76
N VAL A 164 -5.19 2.22 22.38
CA VAL A 164 -4.32 1.21 22.99
C VAL A 164 -3.39 0.60 21.94
N LEU A 165 -3.92 0.18 20.79
CA LEU A 165 -3.11 -0.41 19.73
C LEU A 165 -2.07 0.61 19.20
N THR A 166 -2.46 1.87 19.02
CA THR A 166 -1.53 2.94 18.61
C THR A 166 -0.42 3.15 19.65
N ILE A 167 -0.75 3.18 20.93
CA ILE A 167 0.23 3.35 22.04
C ILE A 167 1.16 2.15 22.12
N VAL A 168 0.63 0.92 22.15
CA VAL A 168 1.44 -0.31 22.25
C VAL A 168 2.41 -0.41 21.08
N MET A 169 1.98 -0.06 19.86
CA MET A 169 2.86 -0.05 18.69
C MET A 169 3.95 1.01 18.78
N SER A 170 3.60 2.20 19.23
CA SER A 170 4.56 3.28 19.43
C SER A 170 5.63 2.90 20.46
N VAL A 171 5.21 2.36 21.62
CA VAL A 171 6.13 1.89 22.67
C VAL A 171 7.02 0.75 22.15
N THR A 172 6.45 -0.17 21.36
CA THR A 172 7.22 -1.29 20.78
C THR A 172 8.33 -0.80 19.85
N GLU A 173 8.09 0.25 19.04
CA GLU A 173 9.13 0.82 18.18
C GLU A 173 10.27 1.50 18.91
N MET A 174 9.98 2.00 20.11
CA MET A 174 11.00 2.64 20.93
C MET A 174 11.99 1.66 21.53
N LEU A 175 11.59 0.38 21.67
CA LEU A 175 12.44 -0.63 22.28
C LEU A 175 13.77 -0.73 21.52
N PRO A 176 14.93 -0.69 22.20
CA PRO A 176 16.24 -0.80 21.54
C PRO A 176 16.34 -2.05 20.66
N LEU A 177 15.73 -3.15 21.11
CA LEU A 177 15.65 -4.41 20.39
C LEU A 177 14.92 -4.25 19.04
N TYR A 178 13.82 -3.49 19.01
CA TYR A 178 13.11 -3.20 17.77
C TYR A 178 13.96 -2.34 16.83
N LYS A 179 14.58 -1.26 17.33
CA LYS A 179 15.40 -0.36 16.50
C LYS A 179 16.57 -1.10 15.86
N TRP A 180 17.27 -1.93 16.63
CA TRP A 180 18.33 -2.81 16.12
C TRP A 180 17.82 -3.82 15.09
N ALA A 181 16.66 -4.43 15.35
CA ALA A 181 16.06 -5.36 14.41
C ALA A 181 15.68 -4.67 13.09
N LYS A 182 15.06 -3.48 13.17
CA LYS A 182 14.67 -2.66 12.03
C LYS A 182 15.87 -2.21 11.21
N ALA A 183 16.91 -1.70 11.85
CA ALA A 183 18.15 -1.33 11.17
C ALA A 183 18.76 -2.53 10.39
N GLY A 184 18.73 -3.73 10.96
CA GLY A 184 19.18 -4.94 10.28
C GLY A 184 18.33 -5.34 9.08
N VAL A 185 17.00 -5.25 9.20
CA VAL A 185 16.07 -5.53 8.10
C VAL A 185 16.20 -4.49 6.98
N ASP A 186 16.34 -3.21 7.33
CA ASP A 186 16.49 -2.10 6.39
C ASP A 186 17.84 -2.13 5.66
N ALA A 187 18.91 -2.55 6.34
CA ALA A 187 20.23 -2.75 5.73
C ALA A 187 20.24 -3.89 4.69
N GLY A 188 19.38 -4.90 4.86
CA GLY A 188 19.35 -6.07 3.99
C GLY A 188 20.57 -6.98 4.16
N GLY A 189 20.87 -7.79 3.13
CA GLY A 189 22.08 -8.62 3.11
C GLY A 189 22.16 -9.68 4.22
N GLU A 190 23.32 -9.77 4.87
CA GLU A 190 23.57 -10.69 6.00
C GLU A 190 22.96 -10.22 7.32
N GLU A 191 22.74 -8.91 7.46
CA GLU A 191 22.18 -8.30 8.67
C GLU A 191 20.68 -8.51 8.80
N ASP A 192 19.99 -8.72 7.68
CA ASP A 192 18.60 -9.16 7.66
C ASP A 192 18.53 -10.60 8.16
N LYS A 193 18.03 -10.82 9.37
CA LYS A 193 17.88 -12.16 9.96
C LYS A 193 16.42 -12.44 10.23
N LEU A 194 16.01 -13.70 10.10
CA LEU A 194 14.62 -14.11 10.30
C LEU A 194 14.05 -13.62 11.63
N PHE A 195 14.79 -13.78 12.73
CA PHE A 195 14.34 -13.31 14.04
C PHE A 195 14.17 -11.78 14.09
N LYS A 196 14.98 -10.99 13.38
CA LYS A 196 14.83 -9.52 13.31
C LYS A 196 13.51 -9.16 12.62
N ARG A 197 13.11 -9.90 11.58
CA ARG A 197 11.82 -9.69 10.90
C ARG A 197 10.63 -9.94 11.82
N TYR A 198 10.70 -10.96 12.68
CA TYR A 198 9.68 -11.18 13.72
C TYR A 198 9.61 -10.02 14.74
N LEU A 199 10.74 -9.42 15.10
CA LEU A 199 10.78 -8.30 16.03
C LEU A 199 10.22 -6.99 15.43
N VAL A 200 10.41 -6.76 14.13
CA VAL A 200 9.92 -5.55 13.43
C VAL A 200 8.43 -5.62 13.09
N PHE A 201 7.92 -6.84 13.06
CA PHE A 201 6.58 -7.17 12.62
C PHE A 201 5.42 -6.41 13.26
N PRO A 202 5.43 -6.03 14.56
CA PRO A 202 4.26 -5.39 15.17
C PRO A 202 3.72 -4.19 14.36
N THR A 203 4.59 -3.49 13.61
CA THR A 203 4.25 -2.44 12.63
C THR A 203 3.13 -2.80 11.62
N TYR A 204 2.94 -4.08 11.29
CA TYR A 204 1.90 -4.52 10.36
C TYR A 204 0.48 -4.41 10.93
N SER A 205 0.35 -4.13 12.23
CA SER A 205 -0.93 -3.85 12.90
C SER A 205 -1.50 -2.46 12.61
N THR A 206 -0.77 -1.61 11.87
CA THR A 206 -1.23 -0.25 11.51
C THR A 206 -2.52 -0.24 10.70
N LEU A 207 -2.77 -1.25 9.87
CA LEU A 207 -4.05 -1.41 9.17
C LEU A 207 -5.20 -1.66 10.15
N ALA A 208 -4.98 -2.48 11.19
CA ALA A 208 -5.97 -2.77 12.23
C ALA A 208 -6.28 -1.51 13.06
N ALA A 209 -5.25 -0.78 13.49
CA ALA A 209 -5.44 0.50 14.18
C ALA A 209 -6.16 1.53 13.29
N GLY A 210 -5.77 1.63 12.02
CA GLY A 210 -6.44 2.47 11.04
C GLY A 210 -7.91 2.10 10.86
N ARG A 211 -8.26 0.80 10.87
CA ARG A 211 -9.64 0.32 10.77
C ARG A 211 -10.47 0.76 11.95
N LEU A 212 -9.96 0.58 13.18
CA LEU A 212 -10.66 0.97 14.40
C LEU A 212 -10.86 2.50 14.47
N TRP A 213 -9.84 3.28 14.11
CA TRP A 213 -9.97 4.73 13.97
C TRP A 213 -11.04 5.11 12.94
N ASN A 214 -11.06 4.42 11.80
CA ASN A 214 -12.03 4.65 10.76
C ASN A 214 -13.46 4.35 11.21
N ASP A 215 -13.67 3.25 11.95
CA ASP A 215 -15.00 2.87 12.44
C ASP A 215 -15.50 3.90 13.47
N PHE A 216 -14.62 4.39 14.36
CA PHE A 216 -14.92 5.50 15.25
C PHE A 216 -15.28 6.80 14.50
N PHE A 217 -14.46 7.22 13.52
CA PHE A 217 -14.70 8.48 12.78
C PHE A 217 -15.92 8.41 11.85
N ASN A 218 -16.26 7.24 11.31
CA ASN A 218 -17.43 7.07 10.45
C ASN A 218 -18.74 6.88 11.24
N TRP A 219 -18.69 6.60 12.54
CA TRP A 219 -19.90 6.36 13.34
C TRP A 219 -20.98 7.44 13.17
N PRO A 220 -20.69 8.76 13.27
CA PRO A 220 -21.71 9.79 13.09
C PRO A 220 -22.34 9.73 11.69
N ILE A 221 -21.54 9.43 10.68
CA ILE A 221 -21.99 9.34 9.30
C ILE A 221 -22.90 8.13 9.10
N THR A 222 -22.56 6.99 9.71
CA THR A 222 -23.41 5.80 9.70
C THR A 222 -24.76 6.07 10.35
N GLU A 223 -24.81 6.77 11.49
CA GLU A 223 -26.08 7.11 12.15
C GLU A 223 -26.93 8.06 11.29
N ILE A 224 -26.34 9.14 10.75
CA ILE A 224 -27.07 10.08 9.90
C ILE A 224 -27.59 9.36 8.63
N ASN A 225 -26.80 8.46 8.04
CA ASN A 225 -27.21 7.71 6.85
C ASN A 225 -28.43 6.81 7.08
N LYS A 226 -28.68 6.36 8.32
CA LYS A 226 -29.91 5.62 8.67
C LYS A 226 -31.14 6.52 8.57
N GLU A 227 -31.04 7.78 9.01
CA GLU A 227 -32.16 8.74 8.97
C GLU A 227 -32.49 9.22 7.55
N VAL A 228 -31.48 9.26 6.68
CA VAL A 228 -31.66 9.66 5.26
C VAL A 228 -31.71 8.47 4.30
N ALA A 229 -32.05 7.29 4.81
CA ALA A 229 -32.21 6.09 3.99
C ALA A 229 -33.14 6.35 2.79
N GLY A 230 -32.73 5.88 1.61
CA GLY A 230 -33.47 6.10 0.35
C GLY A 230 -33.26 7.47 -0.32
N LYS A 231 -32.40 8.35 0.22
CA LYS A 231 -32.05 9.64 -0.40
C LYS A 231 -30.58 9.63 -0.88
N PRO A 232 -30.28 9.02 -2.04
CA PRO A 232 -28.90 8.80 -2.50
C PRO A 232 -28.09 10.09 -2.65
N ASN A 233 -28.73 11.18 -3.11
CA ASN A 233 -28.09 12.50 -3.24
C ASN A 233 -27.60 13.04 -1.89
N ILE A 234 -28.39 12.86 -0.82
CA ILE A 234 -28.06 13.35 0.51
C ILE A 234 -26.94 12.49 1.13
N ILE A 235 -27.02 11.17 0.98
CA ILE A 235 -25.98 10.24 1.42
C ILE A 235 -24.63 10.60 0.76
N PHE A 236 -24.62 10.81 -0.55
CA PHE A 236 -23.40 11.23 -1.26
C PHE A 236 -22.87 12.58 -0.75
N LEU A 237 -23.74 13.59 -0.59
CA LEU A 237 -23.34 14.90 -0.09
C LEU A 237 -22.72 14.84 1.31
N ILE A 238 -23.31 14.06 2.23
CA ILE A 238 -22.78 13.84 3.58
C ILE A 238 -21.39 13.20 3.50
N GLN A 239 -21.25 12.13 2.70
CA GLN A 239 -19.97 11.43 2.53
C GLN A 239 -18.90 12.33 1.89
N LEU A 240 -19.28 13.18 0.94
CA LEU A 240 -18.37 14.12 0.29
C LEU A 240 -17.88 15.20 1.27
N VAL A 241 -18.79 15.83 2.01
CA VAL A 241 -18.45 16.85 3.02
C VAL A 241 -17.56 16.25 4.10
N PHE A 242 -17.93 15.07 4.62
CA PHE A 242 -17.12 14.35 5.60
C PHE A 242 -15.72 14.08 5.07
N TYR A 243 -15.59 13.55 3.84
CA TYR A 243 -14.30 13.29 3.25
C TYR A 243 -13.47 14.56 3.05
N ILE A 244 -14.06 15.68 2.62
CA ILE A 244 -13.33 16.96 2.48
C ILE A 244 -12.75 17.42 3.83
N LEU A 245 -13.55 17.35 4.91
CA LEU A 245 -13.11 17.73 6.25
C LEU A 245 -12.02 16.79 6.79
N LEU A 246 -12.24 15.48 6.66
CA LEU A 246 -11.33 14.43 7.09
C LEU A 246 -10.00 14.51 6.33
N SER A 247 -10.06 14.59 5.00
CA SER A 247 -8.88 14.67 4.13
C SER A 247 -8.06 15.92 4.41
N SER A 248 -8.70 17.09 4.54
CA SER A 248 -8.01 18.35 4.87
C SER A 248 -7.31 18.25 6.22
N SER A 249 -7.97 17.68 7.23
CA SER A 249 -7.42 17.49 8.57
C SER A 249 -6.22 16.52 8.58
N ILE A 250 -6.32 15.39 7.88
CA ILE A 250 -5.26 14.39 7.78
C ILE A 250 -4.04 14.94 7.02
N ILE A 251 -4.25 15.64 5.90
CA ILE A 251 -3.15 16.22 5.13
C ILE A 251 -2.45 17.31 5.98
N TYR A 252 -3.23 18.16 6.67
CA TYR A 252 -2.67 19.15 7.60
C TYR A 252 -1.85 18.49 8.72
N ALA A 253 -2.41 17.50 9.41
CA ALA A 253 -1.73 16.77 10.48
C ALA A 253 -0.45 16.10 9.99
N THR A 254 -0.50 15.44 8.82
CA THR A 254 0.65 14.76 8.21
C THR A 254 1.75 15.75 7.84
N ALA A 255 1.41 16.89 7.28
CA ALA A 255 2.40 17.88 6.88
C ALA A 255 2.98 18.64 8.08
N TRP A 256 2.14 18.97 9.07
CA TRP A 256 2.60 19.51 10.35
C TRP A 256 3.58 18.54 11.01
N TRP A 257 3.24 17.25 11.06
CA TRP A 257 4.12 16.20 11.57
C TRP A 257 5.43 16.09 10.80
N SER A 258 5.38 16.09 9.45
CA SER A 258 6.58 16.03 8.62
C SER A 258 7.50 17.24 8.85
N LYS A 259 6.94 18.44 9.01
CA LYS A 259 7.70 19.65 9.32
C LYS A 259 8.33 19.54 10.72
N LYS A 260 7.55 19.13 11.72
CA LYS A 260 8.03 18.93 13.10
C LYS A 260 9.14 17.88 13.15
N SER A 261 8.97 16.72 12.54
CA SER A 261 9.99 15.66 12.49
C SER A 261 11.30 16.14 11.85
N THR A 262 11.23 16.96 10.80
CA THR A 262 12.41 17.54 10.16
C THR A 262 13.11 18.55 11.08
N HIS A 263 12.35 19.34 11.85
CA HIS A 263 12.89 20.27 12.83
C HIS A 263 13.63 19.52 13.94
N LEU A 264 12.98 18.53 14.54
CA LEU A 264 13.57 17.67 15.58
C LEU A 264 14.85 17.00 15.05
N ALA A 265 14.84 16.44 13.84
CA ALA A 265 16.05 15.84 13.26
C ALA A 265 17.22 16.83 13.12
N LYS A 266 16.96 18.12 12.85
CA LYS A 266 18.00 19.16 12.72
C LYS A 266 18.53 19.66 14.06
N GLU A 267 17.67 19.74 15.08
CA GLU A 267 18.07 20.18 16.42
C GLU A 267 18.94 19.12 17.09
N PHE A 268 18.55 17.84 16.99
CA PHE A 268 19.24 16.75 17.66
C PHE A 268 20.40 16.15 16.85
N GLY A 269 20.41 16.30 15.52
CA GLY A 269 21.54 15.89 14.68
C GLY A 269 22.75 16.83 14.73
N LYS A 270 22.70 17.91 15.53
CA LYS A 270 23.79 18.88 15.70
C LYS A 270 24.49 18.78 17.06
N GLY A 271 23.98 17.97 18.00
CA GLY A 271 24.63 17.72 19.28
C GLY A 271 25.62 16.56 19.18
N ASP A 272 26.78 16.68 19.83
CA ASP A 272 27.83 15.66 19.84
C ASP A 272 27.25 14.27 20.17
N GLU A 273 27.32 13.36 19.19
CA GLU A 273 26.67 12.04 19.18
C GLU A 273 27.19 11.09 20.29
N GLU A 274 28.30 11.42 20.97
CA GLU A 274 29.00 10.48 21.87
C GLU A 274 28.54 10.52 23.35
N HIS A 275 27.87 11.57 23.84
CA HIS A 275 27.56 11.68 25.28
C HIS A 275 26.07 11.84 25.67
N HIS A 276 25.14 11.98 24.73
CA HIS A 276 23.74 12.32 25.05
C HIS A 276 22.69 11.23 24.77
N THR A 277 23.09 10.03 24.33
CA THR A 277 22.18 8.92 23.96
C THR A 277 21.39 8.31 25.12
N GLN A 278 21.66 8.70 26.38
CA GLN A 278 20.95 8.21 27.58
C GLN A 278 20.11 9.27 28.32
N SER A 279 20.00 10.50 27.81
CA SER A 279 19.14 11.50 28.46
C SER A 279 17.65 11.15 28.28
N ALA A 280 16.85 11.30 29.34
CA ALA A 280 15.39 11.12 29.30
C ALA A 280 14.71 11.98 28.22
N GLU A 281 15.30 13.12 27.88
CA GLU A 281 14.86 14.00 26.80
C GLU A 281 14.97 13.32 25.42
N HIS A 282 16.07 12.60 25.17
CA HIS A 282 16.27 11.86 23.92
C HIS A 282 15.23 10.73 23.77
N HIS A 283 14.91 10.05 24.87
CA HIS A 283 13.84 9.04 24.90
C HIS A 283 12.45 9.64 24.64
N ALA A 284 12.14 10.80 25.22
CA ALA A 284 10.87 11.49 24.99
C ALA A 284 10.72 11.95 23.52
N LEU A 285 11.81 12.39 22.90
CA LEU A 285 11.82 12.81 21.49
C LEU A 285 11.68 11.62 20.53
N ASP A 286 12.36 10.52 20.82
CA ASP A 286 12.19 9.28 20.08
C ASP A 286 10.76 8.75 20.22
N MET A 287 10.17 8.84 21.41
CA MET A 287 8.76 8.51 21.63
C MET A 287 7.86 9.36 20.75
N GLU A 288 8.06 10.67 20.79
CA GLU A 288 7.29 11.59 19.99
C GLU A 288 7.43 11.24 18.49
N LYS A 289 8.66 11.07 18.00
CA LYS A 289 8.96 10.74 16.59
C LYS A 289 8.28 9.44 16.15
N SER A 290 8.36 8.38 16.94
CA SER A 290 7.73 7.09 16.65
C SER A 290 6.20 7.17 16.72
N MET A 291 5.65 7.79 17.77
CA MET A 291 4.20 7.96 17.95
C MET A 291 3.58 8.69 16.77
N GLY A 292 4.13 9.82 16.35
CA GLY A 292 3.54 10.55 15.25
C GLY A 292 3.78 9.90 13.88
N ALA A 293 4.87 9.15 13.69
CA ALA A 293 5.06 8.36 12.47
C ALA A 293 3.98 7.26 12.35
N TYR A 294 3.69 6.56 13.45
CA TYR A 294 2.60 5.58 13.50
C TYR A 294 1.24 6.19 13.32
N PHE A 295 0.97 7.30 14.01
CA PHE A 295 -0.30 7.99 13.92
C PHE A 295 -0.57 8.44 12.49
N VAL A 296 0.42 9.04 11.81
CA VAL A 296 0.35 9.37 10.39
C VAL A 296 0.08 8.13 9.52
N SER A 297 0.74 7.00 9.82
CA SER A 297 0.48 5.74 9.10
C SER A 297 -0.97 5.27 9.29
N CYS A 298 -1.52 5.32 10.51
CA CYS A 298 -2.91 4.96 10.78
C CYS A 298 -3.90 5.89 10.06
N LEU A 299 -3.65 7.21 10.13
CA LEU A 299 -4.46 8.21 9.42
C LEU A 299 -4.46 8.01 7.91
N SER A 300 -3.39 7.47 7.33
CA SER A 300 -3.34 7.17 5.89
C SER A 300 -4.37 6.12 5.47
N TYR A 301 -4.67 5.14 6.34
CA TYR A 301 -5.72 4.17 6.09
C TYR A 301 -7.11 4.79 6.27
N VAL A 302 -7.30 5.62 7.31
CA VAL A 302 -8.55 6.38 7.53
C VAL A 302 -8.86 7.26 6.32
N TYR A 303 -7.85 7.93 5.76
CA TYR A 303 -7.98 8.68 4.52
C TYR A 303 -8.44 7.80 3.35
N ALA A 304 -7.83 6.62 3.19
CA ALA A 304 -8.19 5.68 2.14
C ALA A 304 -9.66 5.24 2.26
N TRP A 305 -10.13 4.90 3.46
CA TRP A 305 -11.55 4.56 3.68
C TRP A 305 -12.48 5.73 3.41
N GLY A 306 -12.13 6.94 3.86
CA GLY A 306 -12.90 8.13 3.54
C GLY A 306 -13.09 8.31 2.04
N LEU A 307 -11.98 8.23 1.27
CA LEU A 307 -12.02 8.28 -0.20
C LEU A 307 -12.87 7.15 -0.79
N SER A 308 -12.68 5.91 -0.32
CA SER A 308 -13.45 4.76 -0.79
C SER A 308 -14.94 4.89 -0.49
N ASN A 309 -15.33 5.41 0.68
CA ASN A 309 -16.72 5.58 1.07
C ASN A 309 -17.41 6.64 0.20
N THR A 310 -16.74 7.76 -0.07
CA THR A 310 -17.26 8.79 -0.98
C THR A 310 -17.42 8.26 -2.40
N LEU A 311 -16.44 7.50 -2.91
CA LEU A 311 -16.51 6.92 -4.26
C LEU A 311 -17.58 5.83 -4.37
N ASN A 312 -17.74 5.00 -3.33
CA ASN A 312 -18.81 4.01 -3.27
C ASN A 312 -20.19 4.69 -3.24
N ALA A 313 -20.36 5.75 -2.45
CA ALA A 313 -21.60 6.51 -2.41
C ALA A 313 -21.90 7.20 -3.74
N PHE A 314 -20.89 7.77 -4.40
CA PHE A 314 -21.03 8.34 -5.74
C PHE A 314 -21.43 7.28 -6.78
N PHE A 315 -20.68 6.17 -6.85
CA PHE A 315 -20.88 5.19 -7.90
C PHE A 315 -22.13 4.35 -7.64
N PHE A 316 -22.24 3.70 -6.48
CA PHE A 316 -23.34 2.78 -6.23
C PHE A 316 -24.64 3.51 -5.88
N ASN A 317 -24.60 4.50 -4.98
CA ASN A 317 -25.83 5.13 -4.52
C ASN A 317 -26.36 6.16 -5.51
N LEU A 318 -25.50 7.08 -5.98
CA LEU A 318 -25.92 8.17 -6.86
C LEU A 318 -26.10 7.71 -8.32
N MET A 319 -25.14 6.98 -8.91
CA MET A 319 -25.20 6.62 -10.33
C MET A 319 -26.10 5.41 -10.62
N PHE A 320 -26.08 4.39 -9.75
CA PHE A 320 -26.80 3.13 -9.97
C PHE A 320 -28.01 2.91 -9.05
N GLY A 321 -28.27 3.82 -8.10
CA GLY A 321 -29.42 3.70 -7.19
C GLY A 321 -29.36 2.52 -6.22
N CYS A 322 -28.20 1.92 -6.02
CA CYS A 322 -27.98 0.86 -5.04
C CYS A 322 -27.89 1.42 -3.62
N SER A 323 -28.16 0.62 -2.59
CA SER A 323 -27.92 1.02 -1.20
C SER A 323 -26.43 0.90 -0.81
N GLY A 324 -25.65 0.15 -1.58
CA GLY A 324 -24.20 0.07 -1.52
C GLY A 324 -23.64 -0.95 -2.50
N ALA A 325 -22.33 -1.24 -2.38
CA ALA A 325 -21.65 -2.20 -3.24
C ALA A 325 -22.24 -3.63 -3.14
N SER A 326 -22.65 -4.03 -1.93
CA SER A 326 -23.20 -5.36 -1.64
C SER A 326 -24.61 -5.58 -2.18
N SER A 327 -25.41 -4.52 -2.39
CA SER A 327 -26.74 -4.62 -2.99
C SER A 327 -26.72 -4.64 -4.52
N CYS A 328 -25.58 -4.27 -5.11
CA CYS A 328 -25.40 -4.16 -6.54
C CYS A 328 -24.85 -5.49 -7.11
N GLY A 329 -25.24 -5.83 -8.34
CA GLY A 329 -24.77 -7.05 -9.01
C GLY A 329 -23.26 -7.04 -9.28
N TYR A 330 -22.70 -8.22 -9.59
CA TYR A 330 -21.27 -8.35 -9.84
C TYR A 330 -20.80 -7.58 -11.09
N ALA A 331 -21.66 -7.41 -12.10
CA ALA A 331 -21.34 -6.62 -13.29
C ALA A 331 -21.07 -5.14 -12.94
N THR A 332 -21.89 -4.54 -12.07
CA THR A 332 -21.72 -3.16 -11.60
C THR A 332 -20.46 -3.01 -10.75
N ASN A 333 -20.19 -3.98 -9.87
CA ASN A 333 -18.95 -3.99 -9.09
C ASN A 333 -17.70 -4.15 -9.99
N CYS A 334 -17.76 -4.95 -11.05
CA CYS A 334 -16.70 -5.08 -12.04
C CYS A 334 -16.41 -3.75 -12.75
N LEU A 335 -17.47 -3.09 -13.22
CA LEU A 335 -17.35 -1.78 -13.87
C LEU A 335 -16.72 -0.75 -12.93
N TYR A 336 -17.14 -0.72 -11.66
CA TYR A 336 -16.55 0.15 -10.65
C TYR A 336 -15.04 -0.11 -10.48
N ALA A 337 -14.63 -1.37 -10.32
CA ALA A 337 -13.23 -1.75 -10.16
C ALA A 337 -12.38 -1.35 -11.38
N ILE A 338 -12.88 -1.55 -12.60
CA ILE A 338 -12.20 -1.16 -13.84
C ILE A 338 -12.05 0.35 -13.93
N VAL A 339 -13.15 1.11 -13.77
CA VAL A 339 -13.14 2.58 -13.84
C VAL A 339 -12.18 3.16 -12.81
N LEU A 340 -12.24 2.67 -11.58
CA LEU A 340 -11.38 3.13 -10.49
C LEU A 340 -9.90 2.82 -10.78
N THR A 341 -9.60 1.62 -11.28
CA THR A 341 -8.24 1.23 -11.69
C THR A 341 -7.70 2.16 -12.76
N VAL A 342 -8.49 2.45 -13.80
CA VAL A 342 -8.09 3.34 -14.91
C VAL A 342 -7.85 4.75 -14.41
N VAL A 343 -8.82 5.36 -13.70
CA VAL A 343 -8.74 6.73 -13.20
C VAL A 343 -7.53 6.92 -12.27
N PHE A 344 -7.32 5.99 -11.32
CA PHE A 344 -6.20 6.10 -10.40
C PHE A 344 -4.85 5.76 -11.02
N THR A 345 -4.80 4.92 -12.05
CA THR A 345 -3.59 4.72 -12.84
C THR A 345 -3.20 6.00 -13.57
N PHE A 346 -4.15 6.67 -14.22
CA PHE A 346 -3.91 7.96 -14.88
C PHE A 346 -3.47 9.03 -13.88
N TYR A 347 -4.13 9.13 -12.73
CA TYR A 347 -3.79 10.09 -11.69
C TYR A 347 -2.42 9.80 -11.06
N ALA A 348 -2.10 8.55 -10.75
CA ALA A 348 -0.77 8.17 -10.26
C ALA A 348 0.32 8.50 -11.29
N ALA A 349 0.02 8.34 -12.60
CA ALA A 349 0.93 8.66 -13.68
C ALA A 349 1.10 10.18 -13.91
N SER A 350 0.19 11.04 -13.43
CA SER A 350 0.28 12.50 -13.57
C SER A 350 0.98 13.18 -12.39
N MET A 351 1.28 12.46 -11.30
CA MET A 351 1.99 13.01 -10.16
C MET A 351 3.44 13.39 -10.51
N THR A 352 3.72 14.69 -10.52
CA THR A 352 5.04 15.23 -10.90
C THR A 352 6.07 15.19 -9.76
N TYR A 353 7.36 15.22 -10.12
CA TYR A 353 8.47 15.31 -9.17
C TYR A 353 8.51 16.65 -8.44
N GLN A 354 8.16 17.75 -9.12
CA GLN A 354 8.19 19.10 -8.55
C GLN A 354 7.29 19.22 -7.31
N ASN A 355 6.12 18.56 -7.33
CA ASN A 355 5.23 18.52 -6.17
C ASN A 355 5.90 17.83 -4.97
N ARG A 356 6.74 16.81 -5.20
CA ARG A 356 7.42 16.05 -4.14
C ARG A 356 8.53 16.82 -3.43
N GLN A 357 9.11 17.86 -4.05
CA GLN A 357 10.24 18.59 -3.46
C GLN A 357 9.86 19.33 -2.17
N ARG A 358 8.57 19.68 -2.00
CA ARG A 358 8.06 20.31 -0.79
C ARG A 358 7.67 19.23 0.24
N PRO A 359 7.93 19.41 1.55
CA PRO A 359 7.50 18.46 2.58
C PRO A 359 6.01 18.11 2.51
N TRP A 360 5.17 19.13 2.27
CA TRP A 360 3.73 18.96 2.06
C TRP A 360 3.41 18.02 0.89
N GLY A 361 4.04 18.24 -0.26
CA GLY A 361 3.75 17.45 -1.44
C GLY A 361 4.32 16.04 -1.39
N LYS A 362 5.44 15.80 -0.68
CA LYS A 362 5.92 14.45 -0.37
C LYS A 362 4.92 13.67 0.49
N ALA A 363 4.43 14.30 1.57
CA ALA A 363 3.42 13.72 2.45
C ALA A 363 2.11 13.42 1.70
N HIS A 364 1.59 14.42 0.98
CA HIS A 364 0.37 14.28 0.20
C HIS A 364 0.48 13.19 -0.88
N GLN A 365 1.59 13.14 -1.61
CA GLN A 365 1.81 12.12 -2.62
C GLN A 365 1.85 10.71 -2.02
N ALA A 366 2.56 10.52 -0.90
CA ALA A 366 2.62 9.21 -0.22
C ALA A 366 1.23 8.74 0.25
N LEU A 367 0.47 9.67 0.84
CA LEU A 367 -0.92 9.45 1.28
C LEU A 367 -1.82 9.04 0.11
N MET A 368 -1.77 9.79 -0.99
CA MET A 368 -2.58 9.54 -2.18
C MET A 368 -2.24 8.21 -2.84
N ILE A 369 -0.95 7.89 -3.05
CA ILE A 369 -0.55 6.62 -3.68
C ILE A 369 -1.05 5.42 -2.86
N LEU A 370 -0.86 5.45 -1.54
CA LEU A 370 -1.35 4.39 -0.67
C LEU A 370 -2.88 4.28 -0.76
N SER A 371 -3.58 5.39 -0.61
CA SER A 371 -5.04 5.43 -0.59
C SER A 371 -5.66 4.95 -1.89
N MET A 372 -5.16 5.44 -3.03
CA MET A 372 -5.62 4.98 -4.34
C MET A 372 -5.36 3.49 -4.55
N SER A 373 -4.19 2.98 -4.13
CA SER A 373 -3.88 1.55 -4.28
C SER A 373 -4.77 0.66 -3.42
N LEU A 374 -5.11 1.09 -2.20
CA LEU A 374 -6.05 0.41 -1.33
C LEU A 374 -7.47 0.44 -1.89
N CYS A 375 -7.94 1.60 -2.34
CA CYS A 375 -9.26 1.74 -2.96
C CYS A 375 -9.43 0.84 -4.19
N VAL A 376 -8.42 0.73 -5.06
CA VAL A 376 -8.43 -0.22 -6.18
C VAL A 376 -8.53 -1.66 -5.66
N GLY A 377 -7.68 -2.03 -4.70
CA GLY A 377 -7.73 -3.36 -4.09
C GLY A 377 -9.09 -3.69 -3.46
N TRP A 378 -9.71 -2.74 -2.76
CA TRP A 378 -11.03 -2.89 -2.16
C TRP A 378 -12.17 -2.95 -3.17
N ALA A 379 -12.08 -2.21 -4.28
CA ALA A 379 -13.05 -2.30 -5.37
C ALA A 379 -13.01 -3.69 -6.02
N TRP A 380 -11.82 -4.22 -6.29
CA TRP A 380 -11.65 -5.59 -6.77
C TRP A 380 -12.15 -6.63 -5.76
N LYS A 381 -11.88 -6.44 -4.46
CA LYS A 381 -12.49 -7.24 -3.38
C LYS A 381 -14.02 -7.23 -3.47
N GLY A 382 -14.63 -6.07 -3.66
CA GLY A 382 -16.08 -5.92 -3.79
C GLY A 382 -16.64 -6.74 -4.96
N TYR A 383 -16.02 -6.61 -6.13
CA TYR A 383 -16.34 -7.42 -7.31
C TYR A 383 -16.23 -8.92 -7.02
N PHE A 384 -15.09 -9.39 -6.53
CA PHE A 384 -14.88 -10.81 -6.27
C PHE A 384 -15.85 -11.39 -5.25
N ASN A 385 -16.15 -10.66 -4.18
CA ASN A 385 -17.18 -11.08 -3.23
C ASN A 385 -18.54 -11.22 -3.89
N SER A 386 -18.97 -10.22 -4.68
CA SER A 386 -20.26 -10.28 -5.38
C SER A 386 -20.31 -11.43 -6.40
N THR A 387 -19.19 -11.72 -7.06
CA THR A 387 -19.05 -12.83 -8.01
C THR A 387 -19.16 -14.18 -7.31
N ILE A 388 -18.46 -14.37 -6.19
CA ILE A 388 -18.55 -15.60 -5.39
C ILE A 388 -19.97 -15.83 -4.90
N SER A 389 -20.63 -14.79 -4.37
CA SER A 389 -22.01 -14.91 -3.89
C SER A 389 -22.96 -15.31 -5.01
N ALA A 390 -22.82 -14.73 -6.21
CA ALA A 390 -23.65 -15.08 -7.37
C ALA A 390 -23.40 -16.52 -7.84
N PHE A 391 -22.13 -16.92 -8.02
CA PHE A 391 -21.80 -18.28 -8.47
C PHE A 391 -22.19 -19.34 -7.44
N ALA A 392 -21.97 -19.11 -6.15
CA ALA A 392 -22.34 -20.05 -5.10
C ALA A 392 -23.87 -20.27 -5.06
N ALA A 393 -24.66 -19.24 -5.40
CA ALA A 393 -26.11 -19.34 -5.47
C ALA A 393 -26.59 -20.10 -6.74
N GLU A 394 -25.95 -19.88 -7.89
CA GLU A 394 -26.41 -20.42 -9.19
C GLU A 394 -25.91 -21.82 -9.51
N SER A 395 -24.66 -22.14 -9.15
CA SER A 395 -23.96 -23.34 -9.64
C SER A 395 -24.08 -24.57 -8.73
N GLY A 396 -24.61 -24.40 -7.52
CA GLY A 396 -24.57 -25.43 -6.48
C GLY A 396 -23.15 -25.73 -5.95
N PHE A 397 -22.11 -25.04 -6.43
CA PHE A 397 -20.78 -25.13 -5.85
C PHE A 397 -20.77 -24.52 -4.45
N GLY A 398 -20.16 -25.23 -3.50
CA GLY A 398 -19.93 -24.67 -2.17
C GLY A 398 -19.06 -23.41 -2.24
N ARG A 399 -19.35 -22.43 -1.38
CA ARG A 399 -18.65 -21.14 -1.31
C ARG A 399 -17.13 -21.28 -1.23
N VAL A 400 -16.63 -22.29 -0.50
CA VAL A 400 -15.19 -22.60 -0.38
C VAL A 400 -14.57 -22.95 -1.74
N THR A 401 -15.26 -23.76 -2.55
CA THR A 401 -14.80 -24.12 -3.89
C THR A 401 -14.68 -22.88 -4.78
N CYS A 402 -15.65 -21.96 -4.70
CA CYS A 402 -15.56 -20.68 -5.41
C CYS A 402 -14.34 -19.85 -4.96
N TYR A 403 -14.06 -19.78 -3.65
CA TYR A 403 -12.86 -19.10 -3.15
C TYR A 403 -11.56 -19.76 -3.64
N ILE A 404 -11.49 -21.10 -3.72
CA ILE A 404 -10.30 -21.81 -4.23
C ILE A 404 -10.05 -21.43 -5.69
N VAL A 405 -11.06 -21.59 -6.55
CA VAL A 405 -10.95 -21.31 -7.99
C VAL A 405 -10.58 -19.85 -8.22
N LEU A 406 -11.22 -18.93 -7.51
CA LEU A 406 -10.93 -17.51 -7.63
C LEU A 406 -9.51 -17.18 -7.18
N THR A 407 -9.08 -17.69 -6.03
CA THR A 407 -7.75 -17.37 -5.47
C THR A 407 -6.64 -17.86 -6.39
N ILE A 408 -6.76 -19.08 -6.92
CA ILE A 408 -5.81 -19.62 -7.91
C ILE A 408 -5.78 -18.74 -9.16
N SER A 409 -6.95 -18.40 -9.70
CA SER A 409 -7.07 -17.53 -10.87
C SER A 409 -6.41 -16.18 -10.62
N LEU A 410 -6.66 -15.57 -9.46
CA LEU A 410 -6.08 -14.28 -9.10
C LEU A 410 -4.57 -14.31 -8.99
N TRP A 411 -3.98 -15.34 -8.39
CA TRP A 411 -2.53 -15.49 -8.35
C TRP A 411 -1.92 -15.64 -9.74
N ILE A 412 -2.55 -16.42 -10.63
CA ILE A 412 -2.10 -16.58 -12.02
C ILE A 412 -2.17 -15.24 -12.75
N PHE A 413 -3.32 -14.57 -12.73
CA PHE A 413 -3.50 -13.27 -13.40
C PHE A 413 -2.55 -12.22 -12.83
N ALA A 414 -2.48 -12.05 -11.50
CA ALA A 414 -1.59 -11.08 -10.87
C ALA A 414 -0.12 -11.38 -11.22
N GLY A 415 0.29 -12.65 -11.22
CA GLY A 415 1.64 -13.06 -11.64
C GLY A 415 1.94 -12.68 -13.10
N LEU A 416 1.03 -12.99 -14.02
CA LEU A 416 1.19 -12.67 -15.45
C LEU A 416 1.24 -11.16 -15.68
N PHE A 417 0.28 -10.41 -15.15
CA PHE A 417 0.26 -8.95 -15.31
C PHE A 417 1.46 -8.28 -14.65
N TRP A 418 1.87 -8.73 -13.47
CA TRP A 418 3.06 -8.22 -12.80
C TRP A 418 4.33 -8.47 -13.59
N HIS A 419 4.49 -9.67 -14.16
CA HIS A 419 5.62 -9.99 -15.03
C HIS A 419 5.63 -9.13 -16.29
N LEU A 420 4.49 -8.97 -16.97
CA LEU A 420 4.37 -8.10 -18.14
C LEU A 420 4.72 -6.65 -17.80
N PHE A 421 4.22 -6.14 -16.66
CA PHE A 421 4.53 -4.81 -16.17
C PHE A 421 6.04 -4.63 -15.92
N LEU A 422 6.70 -5.58 -15.25
CA LEU A 422 8.14 -5.53 -15.02
C LEU A 422 8.96 -5.68 -16.31
N LYS A 423 8.50 -6.52 -17.25
CA LYS A 423 9.14 -6.68 -18.57
C LYS A 423 9.11 -5.38 -19.36
N GLU A 424 7.96 -4.72 -19.47
CA GLU A 424 7.84 -3.42 -20.14
C GLU A 424 8.66 -2.34 -19.45
N ARG A 425 8.71 -2.34 -18.12
CA ARG A 425 9.57 -1.41 -17.38
C ARG A 425 11.06 -1.62 -17.65
N ARG A 426 11.53 -2.87 -17.68
CA ARG A 426 12.92 -3.19 -18.03
C ARG A 426 13.27 -2.73 -19.45
N ARG A 427 12.37 -2.96 -20.41
CA ARG A 427 12.50 -2.46 -21.79
C ARG A 427 12.60 -0.93 -21.85
N ALA A 428 11.71 -0.22 -21.16
CA ALA A 428 11.74 1.25 -21.11
C ALA A 428 13.06 1.79 -20.54
N LYS A 429 13.57 1.18 -19.46
CA LYS A 429 14.87 1.55 -18.86
C LYS A 429 16.03 1.35 -19.84
N TYR A 430 16.03 0.25 -20.59
CA TYR A 430 17.06 -0.04 -21.59
C TYR A 430 17.06 0.99 -22.74
N PHE A 431 15.91 1.29 -23.34
CA PHE A 431 15.82 2.32 -24.40
C PHE A 431 16.33 3.67 -23.92
N ARG A 432 16.02 4.00 -22.68
CA ARG A 432 16.46 5.24 -22.07
C ARG A 432 17.97 5.30 -21.95
N GLN A 433 18.60 4.25 -21.43
CA GLN A 433 20.06 4.18 -21.30
C GLN A 433 20.75 4.27 -22.66
N GLN A 434 20.18 3.68 -23.71
CA GLN A 434 20.73 3.79 -25.05
C GLN A 434 20.54 5.17 -25.69
N ALA A 435 19.36 5.79 -25.48
CA ALA A 435 19.10 7.15 -25.94
C ALA A 435 20.06 8.17 -25.32
N LEU A 436 20.36 8.02 -24.02
CA LEU A 436 21.35 8.86 -23.31
C LEU A 436 22.78 8.65 -23.84
N ARG A 437 23.10 7.46 -24.36
CA ARG A 437 24.39 7.16 -25.00
C ARG A 437 24.45 7.62 -26.47
N GLY A 438 23.40 8.24 -27.01
CA GLY A 438 23.34 8.68 -28.41
C GLY A 438 23.37 7.53 -29.42
N THR A 439 23.16 6.29 -28.98
CA THR A 439 23.21 5.11 -29.84
C THR A 439 21.86 4.95 -30.54
N LYS A 440 21.85 4.90 -31.88
CA LYS A 440 20.62 4.56 -32.62
C LYS A 440 20.26 3.11 -32.30
N VAL A 441 19.10 2.92 -31.68
CA VAL A 441 18.60 1.59 -31.31
C VAL A 441 17.84 1.00 -32.48
N ASP A 442 18.27 -0.16 -32.98
CA ASP A 442 17.51 -0.95 -33.94
C ASP A 442 16.42 -1.76 -33.20
N PRO A 443 15.12 -1.56 -33.50
CA PRO A 443 14.03 -2.30 -32.87
C PRO A 443 14.13 -3.82 -32.98
N SER A 444 14.85 -4.35 -33.98
CA SER A 444 14.99 -5.80 -34.19
C SER A 444 15.89 -6.49 -33.16
N THR A 445 16.84 -5.78 -32.55
CA THR A 445 17.73 -6.33 -31.50
C THR A 445 17.06 -6.44 -30.12
N MET A 446 15.82 -5.95 -29.99
CA MET A 446 15.10 -5.79 -28.71
C MET A 446 14.64 -7.10 -28.04
N THR A 447 14.27 -8.11 -28.82
CA THR A 447 13.71 -9.36 -28.27
C THR A 447 14.76 -10.19 -27.54
N VAL A 448 16.02 -10.11 -27.96
CA VAL A 448 17.12 -10.90 -27.41
C VAL A 448 17.68 -10.27 -26.13
N ALA A 449 17.81 -8.93 -26.08
CA ALA A 449 18.41 -8.24 -24.93
C ALA A 449 17.50 -8.19 -23.68
N ALA A 450 16.18 -8.18 -23.85
CA ALA A 450 15.25 -8.12 -22.71
C ALA A 450 15.19 -9.42 -21.88
N ASP A 451 15.58 -10.54 -22.50
CA ASP A 451 15.51 -11.87 -21.89
C ASP A 451 16.91 -12.40 -21.49
N ASP A 452 18.02 -11.71 -21.83
CA ASP A 452 19.39 -12.08 -21.45
C ASP A 452 19.88 -11.33 -20.19
N PRO A 453 19.94 -11.99 -19.00
CA PRO A 453 20.39 -11.37 -17.75
C PRO A 453 21.87 -10.95 -17.77
N ALA A 454 22.71 -11.53 -18.61
CA ALA A 454 24.14 -11.18 -18.67
C ALA A 454 24.39 -9.79 -19.27
N SER A 455 23.54 -9.37 -20.21
CA SER A 455 23.65 -8.07 -20.87
C SER A 455 23.43 -6.90 -19.90
N LEU A 456 22.58 -7.08 -18.88
CA LEU A 456 22.22 -6.05 -17.90
C LEU A 456 23.26 -5.86 -16.78
N HIS A 457 24.11 -6.86 -16.49
CA HIS A 457 25.18 -6.74 -15.50
C HIS A 457 26.46 -6.09 -16.05
N SER A 458 26.59 -6.02 -17.38
CA SER A 458 27.69 -5.32 -18.07
C SER A 458 27.40 -3.81 -18.31
N ILE A 459 26.22 -3.35 -17.91
CA ILE A 459 25.72 -1.97 -18.05
C ILE A 459 25.55 -1.35 -16.66
#